data_AF-A0A6B3LSS8-F1
#
_entry.id   AF-A0A6B3LSS8-F1
#
_cell.length_a   1.000
_cell.length_b   1.000
_cell.length_c   1.000
_cell.angle_alpha   90.00
_cell.angle_beta   90.00
_cell.angle_gamma   90.00
#
_symmetry.space_group_name_H-M   'P 1'
#
loop_
_entity.id
_entity.type
_entity.pdbx_description
1 polymer ?
#
loop_
_entity_poly.entity_id
_entity_poly.type
_entity_poly.pdbx_seq_one_letter_code
_entity_poly.pdbx_strand_id
1 'polypeptide(L)' 'MKYAYLLILALLLFADIFAYTEVVGLIRQPSDTSVIVGLLLLTLLVAVNFIVIRFTLSKFKA' A
#
# COMPACT_ATOMS: atom_id res chain seq x y z
N MET A 1 -3.62 -22.71 -4.44
CA MET A 1 -4.54 -21.85 -3.67
C MET A 1 -3.79 -21.02 -2.63
N LYS A 2 -3.22 -21.60 -1.57
CA LYS A 2 -2.52 -20.83 -0.50
C LYS A 2 -1.26 -20.08 -0.97
N TYR A 3 -0.44 -20.67 -1.84
CA TYR A 3 0.79 -20.01 -2.35
C TYR A 3 0.53 -18.78 -3.22
N ALA A 4 -0.58 -18.73 -3.95
CA ALA A 4 -0.95 -17.55 -4.74
C ALA A 4 -1.25 -16.34 -3.84
N TYR A 5 -1.85 -16.57 -2.67
CA TYR A 5 -2.09 -15.51 -1.69
C TYR A 5 -0.81 -15.08 -0.96
N LEU A 6 0.15 -16.00 -0.74
CA LEU A 6 1.49 -15.61 -0.29
C LEU A 6 2.20 -14.73 -1.33
N LEU A 7 2.07 -15.09 -2.62
CA LEU A 7 2.62 -14.29 -3.70
C LEU A 7 1.99 -12.90 -3.78
N ILE A 8 0.67 -12.79 -3.58
CA ILE A 8 -0.02 -11.48 -3.50
C ILE A 8 0.54 -10.65 -2.34
N LEU A 9 0.76 -11.23 -1.16
CA LEU A 9 1.35 -10.50 -0.03
C LEU A 9 2.80 -10.08 -0.30
N ALA A 10 3.59 -10.93 -0.97
CA ALA A 10 4.95 -10.58 -1.36
C ALA A 10 4.97 -9.42 -2.36
N LEU A 11 4.11 -9.47 -3.39
CA LEU A 11 3.96 -8.40 -4.36
C LEU A 11 3.46 -7.09 -3.72
N LEU A 12 2.52 -7.18 -2.77
CA LEU A 12 2.05 -6.04 -1.99
C LEU A 12 3.21 -5.38 -1.23
N LEU A 13 4.06 -6.17 -0.57
CA LEU A 13 5.25 -5.68 0.13
C LEU A 13 6.19 -4.89 -0.79
N PHE A 14 6.44 -5.39 -2.01
CA PHE A 14 7.24 -4.64 -2.98
C PHE A 14 6.55 -3.34 -3.40
N ALA A 15 5.25 -3.40 -3.72
CA ALA A 15 4.47 -2.23 -4.09
C ALA A 15 4.47 -1.17 -2.97
N ASP A 16 4.39 -1.58 -1.70
CA ASP A 16 4.43 -0.70 -0.54
C ASP A 16 5.75 0.04 -0.41
N ILE A 17 6.88 -0.63 -0.67
CA ILE A 17 8.19 0.01 -0.63
C ILE A 17 8.26 1.15 -1.65
N PHE A 18 7.85 0.88 -2.90
CA PHE A 18 7.85 1.90 -3.96
C PHE A 18 6.84 3.03 -3.68
N ALA A 19 5.62 2.67 -3.28
CA ALA A 19 4.60 3.67 -2.98
C ALA A 19 5.00 4.55 -1.78
N TYR A 20 5.60 3.96 -0.75
CA TYR A 20 6.09 4.71 0.40
C TYR A 20 7.22 5.67 0.04
N THR A 21 8.14 5.27 -0.86
CA THR A 21 9.17 6.19 -1.35
C THR A 21 8.59 7.41 -2.06
N GLU A 22 7.54 7.22 -2.87
CA GLU A 22 6.84 8.32 -3.54
C GLU A 22 6.07 9.20 -2.56
N VAL A 23 5.34 8.60 -1.60
CA VAL A 23 4.64 9.33 -0.53
C VAL A 23 5.60 10.24 0.23
N VAL A 24 6.74 9.70 0.67
CA VAL A 24 7.76 10.45 1.41
C VAL A 24 8.36 11.55 0.53
N GLY A 25 8.60 11.26 -0.74
CA GLY A 25 9.06 12.25 -1.72
C GLY A 25 8.11 13.43 -1.83
N LEU A 26 6.80 13.17 -1.95
CA LEU A 26 5.76 14.18 -2.10
C LEU A 26 5.54 15.01 -0.82
N ILE A 27 5.50 14.37 0.35
CA ILE A 27 5.27 15.05 1.64
C ILE A 27 6.44 15.97 2.02
N ARG A 28 7.67 15.67 1.55
CA ARG A 28 8.85 16.50 1.82
C ARG A 28 8.99 17.70 0.89
N GLN A 29 8.16 17.81 -0.15
CA GLN A 29 8.22 18.96 -1.04
C GLN A 29 7.64 20.22 -0.37
N PRO A 30 8.20 21.41 -0.65
CA PRO A 30 7.72 22.67 -0.08
C PRO A 30 6.42 23.19 -0.73
N SER A 31 5.68 22.33 -1.43
CA SER A 31 4.46 22.66 -2.18
C SER A 31 3.26 22.04 -1.49
N ASP A 32 2.29 22.87 -1.08
CA ASP A 32 1.06 22.42 -0.40
C ASP A 32 0.30 21.39 -1.24
N THR A 33 0.23 21.60 -2.56
CA THR A 33 -0.37 20.65 -3.50
C THR A 33 0.33 19.30 -3.44
N SER A 34 1.67 19.29 -3.42
CA SER A 34 2.46 18.05 -3.36
C SER A 34 2.24 17.32 -2.03
N VAL A 35 2.16 18.04 -0.92
CA VAL A 35 1.88 17.49 0.40
C VAL A 35 0.49 16.85 0.45
N ILE A 36 -0.54 17.52 -0.10
CA ILE A 36 -1.91 17.00 -0.17
C ILE A 36 -1.95 15.72 -1.02
N VAL A 37 -1.28 15.71 -2.17
CA VAL A 37 -1.20 14.51 -3.03
C VAL A 37 -0.49 13.38 -2.30
N GLY A 38 0.60 13.66 -1.57
CA GLY A 38 1.30 12.67 -0.74
C GLY A 38 0.41 12.09 0.37
N LEU A 39 -0.39 12.92 1.04
CA LEU A 39 -1.37 12.49 2.05
C LEU A 39 -2.49 11.63 1.46
N LEU A 40 -3.02 12.00 0.29
CA LEU A 40 -4.02 11.20 -0.42
C LEU A 40 -3.44 9.84 -0.83
N LEU A 41 -2.23 9.83 -1.36
CA LEU A 41 -1.53 8.60 -1.75
C LEU A 41 -1.27 7.70 -0.54
N LEU A 42 -0.86 8.27 0.59
CA LEU A 42 -0.70 7.53 1.85
C LEU A 42 -2.01 6.92 2.34
N THR A 43 -3.09 7.70 2.30
CA THR A 43 -4.42 7.24 2.71
C THR A 43 -4.87 6.08 1.83
N LEU A 44 -4.66 6.19 0.52
CA LEU A 44 -4.96 5.13 -0.43
C LEU A 44 -4.12 3.89 -0.18
N LEU A 45 -2.81 4.04 0.08
CA LEU A 45 -1.89 2.94 0.37
C LEU A 45 -2.35 2.14 1.60
N VAL A 46 -2.74 2.83 2.67
CA VAL A 46 -3.26 2.21 3.89
C VAL A 46 -4.58 1.47 3.62
N ALA A 47 -5.51 2.09 2.88
CA ALA A 47 -6.80 1.49 2.55
C ALA A 47 -6.64 0.21 1.70
N VAL A 48 -5.80 0.26 0.66
CA VAL A 48 -5.51 -0.88 -0.20
C VAL A 48 -4.85 -2.00 0.61
N ASN A 49 -3.86 -1.68 1.46
CA ASN A 49 -3.24 -2.66 2.35
C ASN A 49 -4.23 -3.37 3.24
N PHE A 50 -5.09 -2.60 3.92
CA PHE A 50 -6.13 -3.15 4.78
C PHE A 50 -7.02 -4.15 4.03
N ILE A 51 -7.49 -3.79 2.83
CA ILE A 51 -8.35 -4.63 2.01
C ILE A 51 -7.61 -5.90 1.58
N VAL A 52 -6.38 -5.78 1.04
CA VAL A 52 -5.63 -6.93 0.50
C VAL A 52 -5.22 -7.89 1.62
N ILE A 53 -4.77 -7.38 2.75
CA ILE A 53 -4.44 -8.20 3.93
C ILE A 53 -5.70 -8.89 4.44
N ARG A 54 -6.81 -8.16 4.61
CA ARG A 54 -8.08 -8.74 5.08
C ARG A 54 -8.58 -9.83 4.14
N PHE A 55 -8.57 -9.56 2.84
CA PHE A 55 -8.96 -10.52 1.81
C PHE A 55 -8.07 -11.76 1.85
N THR A 56 -6.75 -11.57 1.87
CA THR A 56 -5.79 -12.67 1.91
C THR A 56 -6.00 -13.54 3.15
N LEU A 57 -6.09 -12.94 4.33
CA LEU A 57 -6.33 -13.67 5.58
C LEU A 57 -7.67 -14.44 5.56
N SER A 58 -8.71 -13.90 4.91
CA SER A 58 -10.00 -14.60 4.77
C SER A 58 -9.87 -15.88 3.93
N LYS A 59 -8.99 -15.88 2.92
CA LYS A 59 -8.73 -17.02 2.05
C LYS A 59 -7.74 -18.03 2.63
N PHE A 60 -6.97 -17.64 3.65
CA PHE A 60 -6.14 -18.58 4.44
C PHE A 60 -6.91 -19.34 5.51
N LYS A 61 -7.97 -18.71 6.05
CA LYS A 61 -8.85 -19.32 7.07
C LYS A 61 -9.93 -20.23 6.48
N ALA A 62 -10.25 -20.07 5.19
CA ALA A 62 -11.08 -20.99 4.41
C ALA A 62 -10.28 -22.22 3.96
#